data_AF-A0A2G3AHT7-F1
#
_entry.id   AF-A0A2G3AHT7-F1
#
_cell.length_a   1.000
_cell.length_b   1.000
_cell.length_c   1.000
_cell.angle_alpha   90.00
_cell.angle_beta   90.00
_cell.angle_gamma   90.00
#
_symmetry.space_group_name_H-M   'P 1'
#
loop_
_entity.id
_entity.type
_entity.pdbx_description
1 polymer ?
#
loop_
_entity_poly.entity_id
_entity_poly.type
_entity_poly.pdbx_seq_one_letter_code
_entity_poly.pdbx_strand_id
1 'polypeptide(L)' 'MDDHKEAEAIAELTKVISFKPDLQLLHLRAASYDSMGDLTSTIRDCEAALCLDSSHTDTLDLYQKVQQRAKEQLPT' A
#
# COMPACT_ATOMS: atom_id res chain seq x y z
N MET A 1 -16.54 -0.54 4.48
CA MET A 1 -16.17 -1.52 3.45
C MET A 1 -16.14 -2.88 4.10
N ASP A 2 -16.28 -3.95 3.32
CA ASP A 2 -16.23 -5.31 3.83
C ASP A 2 -14.75 -5.71 3.94
N ASP A 3 -14.17 -5.58 5.14
CA ASP A 3 -12.76 -5.89 5.41
C ASP A 3 -12.37 -7.31 4.98
N HIS A 4 -13.36 -8.21 4.87
CA HIS A 4 -13.14 -9.55 4.37
C HIS A 4 -12.68 -9.56 2.91
N LYS A 5 -13.24 -8.70 2.06
CA LYS A 5 -12.87 -8.62 0.64
C LYS A 5 -11.48 -8.06 0.44
N GLU A 6 -11.10 -7.06 1.25
CA GLU A 6 -9.74 -6.52 1.21
C GLU A 6 -8.71 -7.57 1.66
N ALA A 7 -9.02 -8.35 2.70
CA ALA A 7 -8.15 -9.43 3.16
C ALA A 7 -7.93 -10.51 2.08
N GLU A 8 -8.98 -10.91 1.36
CA GLU A 8 -8.87 -11.85 0.22
C GLU A 8 -8.03 -11.26 -0.92
N ALA A 9 -8.29 -10.00 -1.29
CA ALA A 9 -7.53 -9.31 -2.33
C ALA A 9 -6.03 -9.25 -1.97
N ILE A 10 -5.71 -8.90 -0.73
CA ILE A 10 -4.33 -8.85 -0.23
C ILE A 10 -3.66 -10.23 -0.28
N ALA A 11 -4.39 -11.29 0.08
CA ALA A 11 -3.86 -12.65 0.04
C ALA A 11 -3.51 -13.08 -1.39
N GLU A 12 -4.38 -12.82 -2.36
CA GLU A 12 -4.14 -13.13 -3.77
C GLU A 12 -3.00 -12.28 -4.34
N LEU A 13 -3.00 -10.97 -4.09
CA LEU A 13 -1.92 -10.07 -4.51
C LEU A 13 -0.57 -10.50 -3.93
N THR A 14 -0.53 -10.93 -2.67
CA THR A 14 0.70 -11.39 -2.03
C THR A 14 1.28 -12.62 -2.71
N LYS A 15 0.44 -13.57 -3.14
CA LYS A 15 0.91 -14.72 -3.90
C LYS A 15 1.52 -14.25 -5.22
N VAL A 16 0.81 -13.44 -6.00
CA VAL A 16 1.28 -12.99 -7.33
C VAL A 16 2.56 -12.17 -7.24
N ILE A 17 2.63 -11.21 -6.30
CA ILE A 17 3.81 -10.36 -6.08
C ILE A 17 5.04 -11.19 -5.67
N SER A 18 4.85 -12.31 -4.94
CA SER A 18 5.96 -13.19 -4.56
C SER A 18 6.60 -13.90 -5.77
N PHE A 19 5.86 -14.11 -6.85
CA PHE A 19 6.40 -14.64 -8.10
C PHE A 19 7.03 -13.54 -8.96
N LYS A 20 6.37 -12.39 -9.07
CA LYS A 20 6.87 -11.24 -9.83
C LYS A 20 6.37 -9.93 -9.20
N PRO A 21 7.25 -9.14 -8.58
CA PRO A 21 6.92 -7.79 -8.17
C PRO A 21 6.54 -6.96 -9.38
N ASP A 22 5.43 -6.25 -9.27
CA ASP A 22 4.91 -5.37 -10.30
C ASP A 22 4.38 -4.08 -9.66
N LEU A 23 4.60 -2.95 -10.33
CA LEU A 23 4.25 -1.62 -9.85
C LEU A 23 2.74 -1.52 -9.53
N GLN A 24 1.89 -2.00 -10.43
CA GLN A 24 0.44 -1.91 -10.29
C GLN A 24 -0.06 -2.84 -9.19
N LEU A 25 0.49 -4.05 -9.09
CA LEU A 25 0.11 -4.99 -8.03
C LEU A 25 0.52 -4.51 -6.63
N LEU A 26 1.72 -3.93 -6.51
CA LEU A 26 2.18 -3.30 -5.26
C LEU A 26 1.30 -2.11 -4.87
N HIS A 27 1.00 -1.22 -5.83
CA HIS A 27 0.10 -0.09 -5.60
C HIS A 27 -1.31 -0.55 -5.16
N LEU A 28 -1.86 -1.55 -5.85
CA LEU A 28 -3.18 -2.09 -5.52
C LEU A 28 -3.22 -2.71 -4.11
N ARG A 29 -2.17 -3.45 -3.73
CA ARG A 29 -2.09 -4.03 -2.39
C ARG A 29 -1.92 -2.96 -1.32
N ALA A 30 -1.16 -1.89 -1.61
CA ALA A 30 -1.08 -0.72 -0.73
C ALA A 30 -2.46 -0.07 -0.51
N ALA A 31 -3.25 0.12 -1.57
CA ALA A 31 -4.59 0.68 -1.46
C ALA A 31 -5.54 -0.18 -0.62
N SER A 32 -5.47 -1.51 -0.74
CA SER A 32 -6.22 -2.43 0.12
C SER A 32 -5.79 -2.32 1.60
N TYR A 33 -4.49 -2.20 1.88
CA TYR A 33 -4.02 -1.95 3.24
C TYR A 33 -4.48 -0.58 3.79
N ASP A 34 -4.48 0.50 2.98
CA ASP A 34 -4.98 1.83 3.40
C ASP A 34 -6.45 1.75 3.78
N SER A 35 -7.24 0.98 3.01
CA SER A 35 -8.66 0.79 3.31
C SER A 35 -8.90 0.06 4.63
N MET A 36 -8.01 -0.86 5.02
CA MET A 36 -8.09 -1.55 6.32
C MET A 36 -7.46 -0.72 7.46
N GLY A 37 -6.88 0.43 7.17
CA GLY A 37 -6.18 1.28 8.13
C GLY A 37 -4.78 0.78 8.53
N ASP A 38 -4.24 -0.23 7.84
CA ASP A 38 -2.87 -0.71 8.06
C ASP A 38 -1.87 0.22 7.36
N LEU A 39 -1.57 1.35 8.02
CA LEU A 39 -0.65 2.37 7.49
C LEU A 39 0.76 1.81 7.29
N THR A 40 1.20 0.86 8.13
CA THR A 40 2.56 0.30 8.06
C THR A 40 2.74 -0.52 6.78
N SER A 41 1.80 -1.42 6.51
CA SER A 41 1.83 -2.24 5.29
C SER A 41 1.63 -1.38 4.03
N THR A 42 0.78 -0.36 4.12
CA THR A 42 0.56 0.61 3.03
C THR A 42 1.85 1.34 2.66
N ILE A 43 2.57 1.89 3.64
CA ILE A 43 3.85 2.59 3.43
C ILE A 43 4.86 1.66 2.76
N ARG A 44 5.00 0.43 3.28
CA ARG A 44 5.96 -0.54 2.75
C ARG A 44 5.73 -0.87 1.28
N ASP A 45 4.47 -1.10 0.89
CA ASP A 45 4.14 -1.40 -0.51
C ASP A 45 4.30 -0.16 -1.41
N CYS A 46 3.98 1.04 -0.90
CA CYS A 46 4.26 2.29 -1.61
C CYS A 46 5.77 2.48 -1.87
N GLU A 47 6.61 2.24 -0.87
CA GLU A 47 8.08 2.34 -1.03
C GLU A 47 8.61 1.32 -2.05
N ALA A 48 8.10 0.10 -2.01
CA ALA A 48 8.44 -0.92 -3.01
C ALA A 48 8.02 -0.51 -4.42
N ALA A 49 6.82 0.03 -4.59
CA ALA A 49 6.33 0.56 -5.86
C ALA A 49 7.17 1.75 -6.36
N LEU A 50 7.50 2.71 -5.50
CA LEU A 50 8.33 3.87 -5.84
C LEU A 50 9.79 3.50 -6.14
N CYS A 51 10.26 2.36 -5.63
CA CYS A 51 11.55 1.79 -6.02
C CYS A 51 11.55 1.29 -7.47
N LEU A 52 10.39 0.81 -7.98
CA LEU A 52 10.23 0.42 -9.38
C LEU A 52 10.01 1.62 -10.30
N ASP A 53 9.21 2.60 -9.86
CA ASP A 53 8.97 3.86 -10.56
C ASP A 53 8.78 5.00 -9.56
N SER A 54 9.82 5.82 -9.40
CA SER A 54 9.83 6.95 -8.47
C SER A 54 8.92 8.11 -8.88
N SER A 55 8.39 8.09 -10.11
CA SER A 55 7.50 9.11 -10.66
C SER A 55 6.03 8.70 -10.72
N HIS A 56 5.69 7.49 -10.25
CA HIS A 56 4.32 6.99 -10.25
C HIS A 56 3.42 7.83 -9.35
N THR A 57 2.55 8.64 -9.97
CA THR A 57 1.81 9.70 -9.29
C THR A 57 0.82 9.16 -8.26
N ASP A 58 0.08 8.09 -8.58
CA ASP A 58 -0.91 7.53 -7.66
C ASP A 58 -0.27 6.95 -6.39
N THR A 59 0.92 6.35 -6.53
CA THR A 59 1.66 5.83 -5.37
C THR A 59 2.23 6.97 -4.53
N LEU A 60 2.71 8.04 -5.16
CA LEU A 60 3.19 9.23 -4.43
C LEU A 60 2.07 9.88 -3.61
N ASP A 61 0.88 10.07 -4.20
CA ASP A 61 -0.27 10.63 -3.50
C ASP A 61 -0.66 9.79 -2.28
N LEU A 62 -0.79 8.47 -2.47
CA LEU A 62 -1.10 7.55 -1.39
C LEU A 62 -0.03 7.57 -0.29
N TYR A 63 1.26 7.52 -0.68
CA TYR A 63 2.38 7.55 0.26
C TYR A 63 2.39 8.82 1.12
N GLN A 64 2.23 9.99 0.49
CA GLN A 64 2.21 11.27 1.18
C GLN A 64 1.03 11.38 2.15
N LYS A 65 -0.16 10.98 1.71
CA LYS A 65 -1.37 10.93 2.53
C LYS A 65 -1.20 10.04 3.76
N VAL A 66 -0.63 8.85 3.60
CA VAL A 66 -0.42 7.88 4.69
C VAL A 66 0.67 8.34 5.64
N GLN A 67 1.77 8.92 5.14
CA GLN A 67 2.82 9.51 5.98
C GLN A 67 2.29 10.62 6.89
N GLN A 68 1.37 11.46 6.38
CA GLN A 68 0.74 12.51 7.20
C GLN A 68 -0.10 11.91 8.33
N ARG A 69 -0.93 10.90 8.02
CA ARG A 69 -1.73 10.18 9.02
C ARG A 69 -0.87 9.48 10.07
N ALA A 70 0.23 8.85 9.65
CA ALA A 70 1.14 8.15 10.54
C ALA A 70 1.82 9.11 11.55
N LYS A 71 2.17 10.34 11.11
CA LYS A 71 2.71 11.38 11.99
C LYS A 71 1.69 11.87 13.02
N GLU A 72 0.42 11.95 12.64
CA GLU A 72 -0.67 12.38 13.53
C GLU A 72 -1.01 11.33 14.60
N GLN A 73 -0.68 10.05 14.36
CA GLN A 73 -0.91 8.95 15.31
C GLN A 73 0.21 8.77 16.34
N LEU A 74 1.37 9.43 16.18
CA LEU A 74 2.45 9.47 17.15
C LEU A 74 2.35 10.77 17.96
N PRO A 75 1.74 10.78 19.17
CA PRO A 75 1.85 11.93 20.04
C PRO A 75 3.31 12.09 20.46
N THR A 76 3.89 13.26 20.17
CA THR A 76 5.19 13.71 20.69
C THR A 76 5.23 13.72 22.21
#